data_AF-A0AAQ2FU29-F1
#
_entry.id   AF-A0AAQ2FU29-F1
#
_cell.length_a   1.000
_cell.length_b   1.000
_cell.length_c   1.000
_cell.angle_alpha   90.00
_cell.angle_beta   90.00
_cell.angle_gamma   90.00
#
_symmetry.space_group_name_H-M   'P 1'
#
loop_
_entity.id
_entity.type
_entity.pdbx_description
1 polymer ?
#
loop_
_entity_poly.entity_id
_entity_poly.type
_entity_poly.pdbx_seq_one_letter_code
_entity_poly.pdbx_strand_id
1 'polypeptide(L)' 'MPSPNRQRGVWLGLCLGLLGLIVIGSMWTSGAAALPHVLAALTVWIPLTLFGVVLKSPWPAVGALALLLVIDVTLRLG' A
#
# COMPACT_ATOMS: atom_id res chain seq x y z
N MET A 1 4.07 -3.94 -29.44
CA MET A 1 4.67 -2.97 -28.49
C MET A 1 3.64 -2.66 -27.42
N PRO A 2 3.92 -2.82 -26.12
CA PRO A 2 2.97 -2.46 -25.07
C PRO A 2 2.72 -0.94 -25.11
N SER A 3 1.46 -0.52 -24.99
CA SER A 3 1.09 0.89 -25.06
C SER A 3 1.66 1.67 -23.86
N PRO A 4 2.16 2.92 -24.04
CA PRO A 4 2.74 3.73 -22.96
C PRO A 4 1.83 3.90 -21.74
N ASN A 5 0.50 3.95 -21.95
CA ASN A 5 -0.49 4.03 -20.87
C ASN A 5 -0.47 2.81 -19.94
N ARG A 6 -0.23 1.61 -20.49
CA ARG A 6 -0.18 0.37 -19.70
C ARG A 6 1.08 0.29 -18.85
N GLN A 7 2.18 0.87 -19.33
CA GLN A 7 3.45 0.93 -18.61
C GLN A 7 3.42 1.98 -17.48
N ARG A 8 2.76 3.12 -17.70
CA ARG A 8 2.49 4.13 -16.68
C ARG A 8 1.65 3.60 -15.52
N GLY A 9 0.61 2.81 -15.80
CA GLY A 9 -0.23 2.21 -14.75
C GLY A 9 0.55 1.27 -13.82
N VAL A 10 1.49 0.49 -14.36
CA VAL A 10 2.36 -0.39 -13.56
C VAL A 10 3.36 0.42 -12.73
N TRP A 11 3.96 1.47 -13.31
CA TRP A 11 4.86 2.37 -12.58
C TRP A 11 4.16 3.08 -11.43
N LEU A 12 2.93 3.56 -11.65
CA LEU A 12 2.10 4.14 -10.60
C LEU A 12 1.82 3.11 -9.50
N GLY A 13 1.37 1.90 -9.87
CA GLY A 13 1.15 0.82 -8.90
C GLY A 13 2.42 0.48 -8.08
N LEU A 14 3.59 0.53 -8.70
CA LEU A 14 4.87 0.30 -8.04
C LEU A 14 5.25 1.44 -7.09
N CYS A 15 5.05 2.70 -7.49
CA CYS A 15 5.26 3.86 -6.61
C CYS A 15 4.28 3.83 -5.42
N LEU A 16 3.02 3.48 -5.65
CA LEU A 16 2.03 3.29 -4.60
C LEU A 16 2.40 2.14 -3.65
N GLY A 17 2.98 1.07 -4.21
CA GLY A 17 3.68 0.03 -3.46
C GLY A 17 4.81 0.62 -2.60
N LEU A 18 5.75 1.34 -3.17
CA LEU A 18 6.85 1.86 -2.36
C LEU A 18 6.36 2.80 -1.24
N LEU A 19 5.33 3.59 -1.50
CA LEU A 19 4.73 4.49 -0.52
C LEU A 19 4.07 3.75 0.66
N GLY A 20 3.33 2.68 0.40
CA GLY A 20 2.71 1.90 1.47
C GLY A 20 3.73 1.19 2.36
N LEU A 21 4.86 0.77 1.80
CA LEU A 21 5.98 0.21 2.57
C LEU A 21 6.59 1.26 3.52
N ILE A 22 6.70 2.51 3.06
CA ILE A 22 7.17 3.64 3.88
C ILE A 22 6.19 3.92 5.03
N VAL A 23 4.88 3.91 4.77
CA VAL A 23 3.85 4.12 5.80
C VAL A 23 3.93 3.03 6.87
N ILE A 24 4.03 1.76 6.48
CA ILE A 24 4.19 0.64 7.41
C ILE A 24 5.48 0.77 8.22
N GLY A 25 6.60 1.16 7.58
CA GLY A 25 7.86 1.41 8.28
C GLY A 25 7.75 2.57 9.29
N SER A 26 7.02 3.63 8.94
CA SER A 26 6.77 4.77 9.84
C SER A 26 5.90 4.41 11.04
N MET A 27 4.94 3.50 10.88
CA MET A 27 4.13 2.97 11.99
C MET A 27 5.00 2.18 12.97
N TRP A 28 5.93 1.37 12.44
CA TRP A 28 6.86 0.58 13.24
C TRP A 28 7.80 1.46 14.06
N THR A 29 8.36 2.52 13.46
CA THR A 29 9.31 3.41 14.14
C THR A 29 8.63 4.35 15.15
N SER A 30 7.38 4.73 14.90
CA SER A 30 6.63 5.60 15.83
C SER A 30 6.14 4.87 17.08
N GLY A 31 6.17 3.54 17.11
CA GLY A 31 5.64 2.73 18.23
C GLY A 31 4.12 2.86 18.42
N ALA A 32 3.43 3.58 17.52
CA ALA A 32 2.00 3.86 17.59
C ALA A 32 1.13 2.64 17.21
N ALA A 33 1.68 1.70 16.43
CA ALA A 33 0.98 0.50 16.02
C ALA A 33 1.43 -0.70 16.86
N ALA A 34 0.49 -1.30 17.61
CA ALA A 34 0.74 -2.60 18.24
C ALA A 34 1.08 -3.63 17.14
N LEU A 35 2.08 -4.49 17.40
CA LEU A 35 2.57 -5.56 16.51
C LEU A 35 1.51 -6.25 15.59
N PRO A 36 0.29 -6.61 16.07
CA PRO A 36 -0.74 -7.20 15.22
C PRO A 36 -1.25 -6.29 14.08
N HIS A 37 -1.28 -4.96 14.26
CA HIS A 37 -1.76 -4.01 13.25
C HIS A 37 -0.80 -3.91 12.07
N VAL A 38 0.50 -3.95 12.34
CA VAL A 38 1.53 -3.94 11.29
C VAL A 38 1.48 -5.24 10.48
N LEU A 39 1.31 -6.38 11.14
CA LEU A 39 1.13 -7.68 10.48
C LEU A 39 -0.15 -7.75 9.64
N ALA A 40 -1.27 -7.24 10.16
CA ALA A 40 -2.52 -7.13 9.42
C ALA A 40 -2.37 -6.20 8.19
N ALA A 41 -1.69 -5.06 8.35
CA ALA A 41 -1.40 -4.16 7.25
C ALA A 41 -0.53 -4.85 6.18
N LEU A 42 0.58 -5.50 6.55
CA LEU A 42 1.45 -6.23 5.63
C LEU A 42 0.70 -7.33 4.86
N THR A 43 -0.08 -8.14 5.56
CA THR A 43 -0.81 -9.27 4.96
C THR A 43 -1.91 -8.84 4.00
N VAL A 44 -2.53 -7.67 4.19
CA VAL A 44 -3.48 -7.11 3.22
C VAL A 44 -2.75 -6.38 2.11
N TRP A 45 -1.69 -5.65 2.45
CA TRP A 45 -1.03 -4.73 1.56
C TRP A 45 -0.17 -5.42 0.49
N ILE A 46 0.56 -6.48 0.86
CA ILE A 46 1.35 -7.30 -0.08
C ILE A 46 0.48 -7.90 -1.20
N PRO A 47 -0.61 -8.64 -0.93
CA PRO A 47 -1.41 -9.21 -1.99
C PRO A 47 -2.12 -8.14 -2.81
N LEU A 48 -2.58 -7.04 -2.21
CA LEU A 48 -3.31 -5.99 -2.95
C LEU A 48 -2.38 -5.20 -3.90
N THR A 49 -1.13 -4.97 -3.51
CA THR A 49 -0.11 -4.41 -4.40
C THR A 49 0.28 -5.39 -5.50
N LEU A 50 0.48 -6.67 -5.19
CA LEU A 50 0.69 -7.72 -6.20
C LEU A 50 -0.47 -7.81 -7.18
N PHE A 51 -1.72 -7.71 -6.70
CA PHE A 51 -2.92 -7.71 -7.53
C PHE A 51 -2.95 -6.52 -8.48
N GLY A 52 -2.53 -5.33 -8.04
CA GLY A 52 -2.36 -4.14 -8.89
C GLY A 52 -1.34 -4.34 -10.00
N VAL A 53 -0.20 -4.95 -9.68
CA VAL A 53 0.85 -5.26 -10.66
C VAL A 53 0.37 -6.31 -11.66
N VAL A 54 -0.28 -7.39 -11.21
CA VAL A 54 -0.81 -8.47 -12.06
C VAL A 54 -1.90 -7.94 -13.01
N LEU A 55 -2.84 -7.16 -12.49
CA LEU A 55 -3.91 -6.54 -13.29
C LEU A 55 -3.42 -5.41 -14.20
N LYS A 56 -2.15 -4.98 -14.07
CA LYS A 56 -1.58 -3.80 -14.73
C LYS A 56 -2.47 -2.56 -14.57
N SER A 57 -3.08 -2.45 -13.40
CA SER A 57 -4.04 -1.41 -13.07
C SER A 57 -3.59 -0.73 -11.78
N PRO A 58 -3.58 0.61 -11.71
CA PRO A 58 -3.17 1.33 -10.51
C PRO A 58 -4.24 1.25 -9.40
N TRP A 59 -5.48 0.92 -9.74
CA TRP A 59 -6.63 0.95 -8.83
C TRP A 59 -6.49 0.09 -7.56
N PRO A 60 -5.99 -1.16 -7.62
CA PRO A 60 -5.82 -1.98 -6.41
C PRO A 60 -4.77 -1.41 -5.46
N ALA A 61 -3.71 -0.80 -6.01
CA ALA A 61 -2.67 -0.16 -5.20
C ALA A 61 -3.21 1.12 -4.52
N VAL A 62 -4.09 1.87 -5.19
CA VAL A 62 -4.79 3.03 -4.59
C VAL A 62 -5.67 2.58 -3.42
N GLY A 63 -6.45 1.50 -3.60
CA GLY A 63 -7.27 0.93 -2.52
C GLY A 63 -6.43 0.47 -1.33
N ALA A 64 -5.27 -0.15 -1.59
CA ALA A 64 -4.36 -0.63 -0.55
C ALA A 64 -3.82 0.54 0.29
N LEU A 65 -3.41 1.61 -0.39
CA LEU A 65 -2.90 2.82 0.26
C LEU A 65 -3.98 3.57 1.04
N ALA A 66 -5.19 3.68 0.49
CA ALA A 66 -6.31 4.31 1.18
C ALA A 66 -6.65 3.55 2.48
N LEU A 67 -6.68 2.22 2.43
CA LEU A 67 -6.92 1.39 3.60
C LEU A 67 -5.80 1.56 4.65
N LEU A 68 -4.54 1.56 4.22
CA LEU A 68 -3.38 1.82 5.08
C LEU A 68 -3.47 3.18 5.78
N LEU A 69 -3.84 4.22 5.03
CA LEU A 69 -4.04 5.58 5.56
C LEU A 69 -5.15 5.61 6.62
N VAL A 70 -6.27 4.91 6.38
CA VAL A 70 -7.35 4.80 7.36
C VAL A 70 -6.84 4.13 8.65
N ILE A 71 -6.03 3.07 8.54
CA ILE A 71 -5.43 2.39 9.70
C ILE A 71 -4.47 3.35 10.44
N ASP A 72 -3.60 4.07 9.73
CA ASP A 72 -2.66 5.04 10.33
C ASP A 72 -3.37 6.16 11.09
N VAL A 73 -4.36 6.77 10.44
CA VAL A 73 -5.14 7.85 11.04
C VAL A 73 -5.89 7.35 12.26
N THR A 74 -6.50 6.17 12.20
CA THR A 74 -7.23 5.56 13.33
C THR A 74 -6.29 5.28 14.51
N LEU A 75 -5.09 4.76 14.25
CA LEU A 75 -4.10 4.49 15.31
C LEU A 75 -3.52 5.77 15.94
N ARG A 76 -3.42 6.87 15.18
CA ARG A 76 -2.94 8.15 15.71
C ARG A 76 -4.00 8.95 16.47
N LEU A 77 -5.27 8.75 16.16
CA LEU A 77 -6.41 9.43 16.82
C LEU A 77 -6.93 8.69 18.04
N GLY A 78 -6.64 7.39 18.16
CA GLY A 78 -7.09 6.50 19.25
C GLY A 78 -6.22 6.55 20.50
#